data_AF-A0AA43L0F7-F1
#
_entry.id   AF-A0AA43L0F7-F1
#
_cell.length_a   1.000
_cell.length_b   1.000
_cell.length_c   1.000
_cell.angle_alpha   90.00
_cell.angle_beta   90.00
_cell.angle_gamma   90.00
#
_symmetry.space_group_name_H-M   'P 1'
#
loop_
_entity.id
_entity.type
_entity.pdbx_description
1 polymer ?
#
loop_
_entity_poly.entity_id
_entity_poly.type
_entity_poly.pdbx_seq_one_letter_code
_entity_poly.pdbx_strand_id
1 'polypeptide(L)'
;MTTIHEGFLIFFMIFGASQIIYGLIYLLKKNGLTLAKKHYQFLLPNATDKQIKNKIYTILLTGIAFFILAIQAYFSQQFPVVLATLVLVLFVLSAAVDAFRYKRWQAIVVFLIDAALLATFLIFT
;
A
#
# COMPACT_ATOMS: atom_id res chain seq x y z
N MET A 1 -12.32 -19.79 8.50
CA MET A 1 -12.01 -18.93 7.33
C MET A 1 -11.89 -19.80 6.10
N THR A 2 -12.15 -19.28 4.90
CA THR A 2 -11.82 -19.99 3.66
C THR A 2 -10.33 -19.84 3.37
N THR A 3 -9.73 -20.76 2.62
CA THR A 3 -8.31 -20.70 2.21
C THR A 3 -7.95 -19.41 1.49
N ILE A 4 -8.91 -18.81 0.79
CA ILE A 4 -8.77 -17.51 0.12
C ILE A 4 -8.64 -16.37 1.12
N HIS A 5 -9.49 -16.33 2.16
CA HIS A 5 -9.41 -15.28 3.20
C HIS A 5 -8.11 -15.39 4.00
N GLU A 6 -7.60 -16.60 4.23
CA GLU A 6 -6.30 -16.83 4.86
C GLU A 6 -5.17 -16.29 3.99
N GLY A 7 -5.24 -16.49 2.68
CA GLY A 7 -4.30 -15.90 1.71
C GLY A 7 -4.28 -14.37 1.76
N PHE A 8 -5.45 -13.73 1.74
CA PHE A 8 -5.54 -12.27 1.86
C PHE A 8 -5.07 -11.77 3.24
N LEU A 9 -5.32 -12.51 4.31
CA LEU A 9 -4.85 -12.17 5.65
C LEU A 9 -3.32 -12.17 5.71
N ILE A 10 -2.68 -13.23 5.22
CA ILE A 10 -1.21 -13.32 5.16
C ILE A 10 -0.65 -12.19 4.29
N PHE A 11 -1.26 -11.94 3.14
CA PHE A 11 -0.86 -10.85 2.25
C PHE A 11 -0.96 -9.49 2.96
N PHE A 12 -2.10 -9.14 3.56
CA PHE A 12 -2.28 -7.87 4.26
C PHE A 12 -1.33 -7.72 5.45
N MET A 13 -1.05 -8.80 6.17
CA MET A 13 -0.09 -8.80 7.26
C MET A 13 1.33 -8.50 6.77
N ILE A 14 1.84 -9.27 5.80
CA ILE A 14 3.21 -9.14 5.31
C ILE A 14 3.39 -7.81 4.55
N PHE A 15 2.45 -7.52 3.65
CA PHE A 15 2.48 -6.29 2.86
C PHE A 15 2.36 -5.06 3.76
N GLY A 16 1.40 -5.06 4.69
CA GLY A 16 1.21 -3.98 5.67
C GLY A 16 2.47 -3.75 6.52
N ALA A 17 3.02 -4.82 7.10
CA ALA A 17 4.26 -4.75 7.89
C ALA A 17 5.44 -4.21 7.06
N SER A 18 5.60 -4.67 5.81
CA SER A 18 6.67 -4.18 4.94
C SER A 18 6.57 -2.67 4.68
N GLN A 19 5.36 -2.17 4.40
CA GLN A 19 5.13 -0.74 4.17
C GLN A 19 5.41 0.10 5.42
N ILE A 20 5.05 -0.42 6.60
CA ILE A 20 5.37 0.20 7.89
C ILE A 20 6.89 0.29 8.07
N ILE A 21 7.59 -0.83 7.91
CA ILE A 21 9.04 -0.91 8.12
C ILE A 21 9.77 0.03 7.16
N TYR A 22 9.49 -0.04 5.85
CA TYR A 22 10.13 0.84 4.87
C TYR A 22 9.78 2.31 5.10
N GLY A 23 8.51 2.62 5.40
CA GLY A 23 8.08 3.97 5.70
C GLY A 23 8.82 4.56 6.91
N LEU A 24 8.95 3.80 7.99
CA LEU A 24 9.72 4.19 9.18
C LEU A 24 11.21 4.35 8.87
N ILE A 25 11.82 3.43 8.12
CA ILE A 25 13.23 3.54 7.70
C ILE A 25 13.46 4.85 6.94
N TYR A 26 12.56 5.21 6.02
CA TYR A 26 12.70 6.43 5.24
C TYR A 26 12.46 7.71 6.04
N LEU A 27 11.61 7.68 7.07
CA LEU A 27 11.32 8.84 7.91
C LEU A 27 12.36 9.06 9.01
N LEU A 28 12.90 7.99 9.60
CA LEU A 28 13.77 8.06 10.78
C LEU A 28 15.25 8.14 10.45
N LYS A 29 15.68 7.59 9.30
CA LYS A 29 17.11 7.57 8.94
C LYS A 29 17.56 8.96 8.46
N LYS A 30 18.76 9.39 8.87
CA LYS A 30 19.36 10.69 8.50
C LYS A 30 19.37 10.96 6.98
N ASN A 31 19.59 9.91 6.18
CA ASN A 31 19.57 9.95 4.71
C ASN A 31 18.31 9.25 4.13
N GLY A 32 17.26 9.12 4.91
CA GLY A 32 16.07 8.33 4.59
C GLY A 32 15.29 8.86 3.39
N LEU A 33 15.13 10.19 3.27
CA LEU A 33 14.52 10.81 2.09
C LEU A 33 15.35 10.60 0.82
N THR A 34 16.67 10.60 0.90
CA THR A 34 17.55 10.29 -0.24
C THR A 34 17.42 8.84 -0.66
N LEU A 35 17.31 7.90 0.30
CA LEU A 35 17.05 6.49 0.03
C LEU A 35 15.66 6.28 -0.60
N ALA A 36 14.64 6.94 -0.06
CA ALA A 36 13.29 6.90 -0.62
C ALA A 36 13.26 7.49 -2.03
N LYS A 37 13.96 8.60 -2.28
CA LYS A 37 14.10 9.16 -3.63
C LYS A 37 14.70 8.18 -4.61
N LYS A 38 15.76 7.45 -4.23
CA LYS A 38 16.34 6.40 -5.08
C LYS A 38 15.37 5.25 -5.30
N HIS A 39 14.69 4.82 -4.25
CA HIS A 39 13.72 3.73 -4.35
C HIS A 39 12.53 4.12 -5.23
N TYR A 40 11.95 5.29 -5.06
CA TYR A 40 10.84 5.78 -5.86
C TYR A 40 11.27 6.54 -7.12
N GLN A 41 12.56 6.58 -7.46
CA GLN A 41 13.08 7.41 -8.57
C GLN A 41 12.44 7.03 -9.91
N PHE A 42 12.10 5.75 -10.06
CA PHE A 42 11.41 5.24 -11.24
C PHE A 42 9.98 5.82 -11.37
N LEU A 43 9.32 6.11 -10.25
CA LEU A 43 8.00 6.74 -10.18
C LEU A 43 8.09 8.27 -10.17
N LEU A 44 9.15 8.82 -9.56
CA LEU A 44 9.24 10.20 -9.08
C LEU A 44 10.59 10.85 -9.44
N PRO A 45 10.94 10.97 -10.72
CA PRO A 45 12.28 11.38 -11.16
C PRO A 45 12.67 12.80 -10.69
N ASN A 46 11.68 13.69 -10.63
CA ASN A 46 11.84 15.11 -10.34
C ASN A 46 11.03 15.54 -9.12
N ALA A 47 10.66 14.59 -8.25
CA ALA A 47 9.81 14.91 -7.12
C ALA A 47 10.55 15.70 -6.05
N THR A 48 9.89 16.72 -5.52
CA THR A 48 10.38 17.49 -4.38
C THR A 48 10.40 16.64 -3.12
N ASP A 49 11.23 17.02 -2.14
CA ASP A 49 11.28 16.32 -0.84
C ASP A 49 9.90 16.24 -0.18
N LYS A 50 9.09 17.28 -0.33
CA LYS A 50 7.71 17.32 0.17
C LYS A 50 6.83 16.25 -0.50
N GLN A 51 6.95 16.05 -1.81
CA GLN A 51 6.18 15.03 -2.54
C GLN A 51 6.58 13.62 -2.12
N ILE A 52 7.89 13.36 -1.99
CA ILE A 52 8.43 12.09 -1.50
C ILE A 52 7.96 11.81 -0.08
N LYS A 53 8.03 12.81 0.80
CA LYS A 53 7.58 12.69 2.19
C LYS A 53 6.08 12.40 2.29
N ASN A 54 5.25 13.07 1.49
CA ASN A 54 3.82 12.78 1.43
C ASN A 54 3.54 11.35 0.92
N LYS A 55 4.29 10.88 -0.08
CA LYS A 55 4.17 9.50 -0.58
C LYS A 55 4.53 8.49 0.50
N ILE A 56 5.62 8.73 1.24
CA ILE A 56 6.02 7.87 2.37
C ILE A 56 4.93 7.83 3.44
N TYR A 57 4.34 8.98 3.81
CA TYR A 57 3.23 9.00 4.76
C TYR A 57 2.01 8.25 4.25
N THR A 58 1.69 8.38 2.96
CA THR A 58 0.57 7.65 2.35
C THR A 58 0.80 6.15 2.45
N ILE A 59 1.97 5.66 2.02
CA ILE A 59 2.37 4.25 2.13
C ILE A 59 2.34 3.78 3.58
N LEU A 60 2.88 4.58 4.51
CA LEU A 60 2.90 4.22 5.93
C LEU A 60 1.48 4.05 6.47
N LEU A 61 0.57 4.98 6.18
CA LEU A 61 -0.82 4.93 6.63
C LEU A 61 -1.57 3.75 6.03
N THR A 62 -1.39 3.47 4.72
CA THR A 62 -2.02 2.29 4.11
C THR A 62 -1.45 0.99 4.67
N GLY A 63 -0.13 0.94 4.92
CA GLY A 63 0.52 -0.18 5.56
C GLY A 63 -0.03 -0.46 6.96
N ILE A 64 -0.21 0.58 7.78
CA ILE A 64 -0.87 0.50 9.09
C ILE A 64 -2.30 -0.03 8.94
N ALA A 65 -3.07 0.48 7.99
CA ALA A 65 -4.45 0.04 7.77
C ALA A 65 -4.54 -1.45 7.41
N PHE A 66 -3.70 -1.93 6.47
CA PHE A 66 -3.63 -3.35 6.13
C PHE A 66 -3.21 -4.22 7.31
N PHE A 67 -2.20 -3.77 8.07
CA PHE A 67 -1.69 -4.53 9.20
C PHE A 67 -2.70 -4.64 10.35
N ILE A 68 -3.37 -3.53 10.70
CA ILE A 68 -4.45 -3.53 11.71
C ILE A 68 -5.58 -4.44 11.27
N LEU A 69 -5.96 -4.39 10.00
CA LEU A 69 -7.03 -5.24 9.47
C LEU A 69 -6.67 -6.73 9.57
N ALA A 70 -5.43 -7.10 9.22
CA ALA A 70 -4.96 -8.46 9.33
C ALA A 70 -4.93 -8.95 10.80
N ILE A 71 -4.46 -8.11 11.72
CA ILE A 71 -4.45 -8.41 13.16
C ILE A 71 -5.89 -8.60 13.67
N GLN A 72 -6.80 -7.68 13.33
CA GLN A 72 -8.20 -7.77 13.72
C GLN A 72 -8.83 -9.06 13.18
N ALA A 73 -8.60 -9.39 11.91
CA ALA A 73 -9.12 -10.60 11.30
C ALA A 73 -8.58 -11.87 11.98
N TYR A 74 -7.30 -11.87 12.35
CA TYR A 74 -6.66 -12.95 13.08
C TYR A 74 -7.29 -13.18 14.46
N PHE A 75 -7.48 -12.12 15.25
CA PHE A 75 -8.05 -12.25 16.60
C PHE A 75 -9.56 -12.51 16.60
N SER A 76 -10.31 -11.90 15.68
CA SER A 76 -11.76 -12.09 15.59
C SER A 76 -12.17 -13.40 14.92
N GLN A 77 -11.23 -14.14 14.30
CA GLN A 77 -11.48 -15.35 13.52
C GLN A 77 -12.47 -15.12 12.34
N GLN A 78 -12.71 -13.86 11.98
CA GLN A 78 -13.62 -13.43 10.93
C GLN A 78 -12.90 -12.44 10.04
N PHE A 79 -13.08 -12.57 8.72
CA PHE A 79 -12.46 -11.65 7.78
C PHE A 79 -13.40 -10.44 7.55
N PRO A 80 -13.01 -9.21 7.94
CA PRO A 80 -13.90 -8.06 7.85
C PRO A 80 -13.93 -7.52 6.41
N VAL A 81 -14.71 -8.17 5.54
CA VAL A 81 -14.77 -7.90 4.09
C VAL A 81 -15.00 -6.42 3.79
N VAL A 82 -15.96 -5.78 4.45
CA VAL A 82 -16.30 -4.35 4.22
C VAL A 82 -15.11 -3.42 4.51
N LEU A 83 -14.42 -3.64 5.63
CA LEU A 83 -13.23 -2.85 5.98
C LEU A 83 -12.09 -3.11 4.99
N ALA A 84 -11.93 -4.37 4.56
CA ALA A 84 -10.89 -4.76 3.60
C ALA A 84 -11.12 -4.11 2.24
N THR A 85 -12.37 -4.12 1.75
CA THR A 85 -12.77 -3.41 0.54
C THR A 85 -12.44 -1.92 0.65
N LEU A 86 -12.79 -1.27 1.77
CA LEU A 86 -12.55 0.16 1.95
C LEU A 86 -11.04 0.48 1.92
N VAL A 87 -10.22 -0.29 2.63
CA VAL A 87 -8.76 -0.10 2.63
C VAL A 87 -8.17 -0.34 1.23
N LEU A 88 -8.61 -1.38 0.51
CA LEU A 88 -8.18 -1.64 -0.86
C LEU A 88 -8.60 -0.54 -1.84
N VAL A 89 -9.82 -0.02 -1.73
CA VAL A 89 -10.27 1.11 -2.56
C VAL A 89 -9.41 2.34 -2.31
N LEU A 90 -9.13 2.69 -1.06
CA LEU A 90 -8.24 3.81 -0.73
C LEU A 90 -6.81 3.58 -1.26
N PHE A 91 -6.32 2.35 -1.18
CA PHE A 91 -5.02 1.98 -1.72
C PHE A 91 -4.97 2.19 -3.25
N VAL A 92 -5.97 1.68 -3.98
CA VAL A 92 -6.09 1.87 -5.44
C VAL A 92 -6.22 3.34 -5.82
N LEU A 93 -7.03 4.12 -5.10
CA LEU A 93 -7.18 5.55 -5.34
C LEU A 93 -5.84 6.28 -5.11
N SER A 94 -5.05 5.88 -4.11
CA SER A 94 -3.73 6.47 -3.90
C SER A 94 -2.78 6.21 -5.07
N ALA A 95 -2.83 5.01 -5.67
CA ALA A 95 -2.04 4.67 -6.84
C ALA A 95 -2.54 5.38 -8.11
N ALA A 96 -3.86 5.56 -8.24
CA ALA A 96 -4.46 6.34 -9.33
C ALA A 96 -3.98 7.79 -9.30
N VAL A 97 -3.99 8.42 -8.12
CA VAL A 97 -3.48 9.79 -7.94
C VAL A 97 -2.02 9.90 -8.39
N ASP A 98 -1.19 8.92 -8.07
CA ASP A 98 0.20 8.90 -8.53
C ASP A 98 0.30 8.71 -10.06
N ALA A 99 -0.49 7.80 -10.63
CA ALA A 99 -0.54 7.59 -12.08
C ALA A 99 -0.90 8.89 -12.83
N PHE A 100 -1.94 9.60 -12.36
CA PHE A 100 -2.36 10.88 -12.93
C PHE A 100 -1.33 11.99 -12.72
N ARG A 101 -0.73 12.07 -11.53
CA ARG A 101 0.20 13.14 -11.16
C ARG A 101 1.52 13.04 -11.92
N TYR A 102 2.06 11.83 -12.05
CA TYR A 102 3.39 11.63 -12.62
C TYR A 102 3.36 11.25 -14.10
N LYS A 103 2.20 10.84 -14.64
CA LYS A 103 2.01 10.47 -16.05
C LYS A 103 3.08 9.52 -16.57
N ARG A 104 3.56 8.63 -15.71
CA ARG A 104 4.61 7.66 -16.00
C ARG A 104 4.02 6.28 -16.16
N TRP A 105 4.54 5.55 -17.15
CA TRP A 105 4.14 4.17 -17.42
C TRP A 105 4.24 3.28 -16.18
N GLN A 106 5.29 3.45 -15.38
CA GLN A 106 5.49 2.68 -14.15
C GLN A 106 4.40 2.95 -13.11
N ALA A 107 3.97 4.21 -12.97
CA ALA A 107 2.90 4.57 -12.03
C ALA A 107 1.53 4.02 -12.50
N ILE A 108 1.30 4.00 -13.81
CA ILE A 108 0.12 3.36 -14.42
C ILE A 108 0.14 1.85 -14.16
N VAL A 109 1.29 1.18 -14.34
CA VAL A 109 1.42 -0.26 -14.06
C VAL A 109 1.14 -0.56 -12.60
N VAL A 110 1.66 0.23 -11.66
CA VAL A 110 1.35 0.06 -10.22
C VAL A 110 -0.14 0.21 -9.97
N PHE A 111 -0.78 1.26 -10.51
CA PHE A 111 -2.23 1.44 -10.42
C PHE A 111 -3.01 0.24 -10.97
N LEU A 112 -2.62 -0.30 -12.12
CA LEU A 112 -3.28 -1.46 -12.72
C LEU A 112 -3.11 -2.73 -11.87
N ILE A 113 -1.94 -2.94 -11.26
CA ILE A 113 -1.70 -4.06 -10.34
C ILE A 113 -2.58 -3.92 -9.09
N ASP A 114 -2.64 -2.73 -8.51
CA ASP A 114 -3.46 -2.48 -7.32
C ASP A 114 -4.97 -2.63 -7.64
N ALA A 115 -5.41 -2.16 -8.80
CA ALA A 115 -6.77 -2.34 -9.28
C ALA A 115 -7.12 -3.81 -9.54
N ALA A 116 -6.18 -4.58 -10.10
CA ALA A 116 -6.33 -6.03 -10.28
C ALA A 116 -6.42 -6.77 -8.94
N LEU A 117 -5.66 -6.33 -7.93
CA LEU A 117 -5.75 -6.86 -6.57
C LEU A 117 -7.15 -6.62 -5.97
N LEU A 118 -7.68 -5.39 -6.10
CA LEU A 118 -9.05 -5.08 -5.65
C LEU A 118 -10.10 -5.91 -6.41
N ALA A 119 -9.97 -6.05 -7.73
CA ALA A 119 -10.88 -6.87 -8.52
C ALA A 119 -10.84 -8.34 -8.11
N THR A 120 -9.63 -8.88 -7.90
CA THR A 120 -9.44 -10.25 -7.41
C THR A 120 -10.09 -10.42 -6.05
N PHE A 121 -9.88 -9.48 -5.13
CA PHE A 121 -10.56 -9.49 -3.84
C PHE A 121 -12.08 -9.56 -4.03
N LEU A 122 -12.69 -8.61 -4.74
CA LEU A 122 -14.15 -8.56 -4.93
C LEU A 122 -14.76 -9.80 -5.61
N ILE A 123 -14.00 -10.53 -6.43
CA ILE A 123 -14.49 -11.76 -7.07
C ILE A 123 -14.50 -12.94 -6.09
N PHE A 124 -13.54 -12.97 -5.15
CA PHE A 124 -13.27 -14.13 -4.31
C PHE A 124 -13.69 -13.94 -2.83
N THR A 125 -14.30 -12.82 -2.47
CA THR A 125 -14.88 -12.54 -1.14
C THR A 125 -16.38 -12.29 -1.25
#